data_AF-A0A359LQU9-F1
#
_entry.id   AF-A0A359LQU9-F1
#
_cell.length_a   1.000
_cell.length_b   1.000
_cell.length_c   1.000
_cell.angle_alpha   90.00
_cell.angle_beta   90.00
_cell.angle_gamma   90.00
#
_symmetry.space_group_name_H-M   'P 1'
#
loop_
_entity.id
_entity.type
_entity.pdbx_description
1 polymer ?
#
loop_
_entity_poly.entity_id
_entity_poly.type
_entity_poly.pdbx_seq_one_letter_code
_entity_poly.pdbx_strand_id
1 'polypeptide(L)'
;MSDLSHPCGAPRRSVRTRRVDECATLDELFRNCLPAFGGAYLRRIYDILDRAIGMGCPLTLAIAGPVTVSGQHQTWLIPLLETGWIAYLSTTDAVCYHDGHRSLDEHGGHPVHEVSIHSDDAALREE
;
A
#
# COMPACT_ATOMS: atom_id res chain seq x y z
N MET A 1 29.83 -32.71 -23.10
CA MET A 1 28.48 -32.61 -22.51
C MET A 1 28.66 -32.20 -21.05
N SER A 2 28.65 -30.90 -20.79
CA SER A 2 28.92 -30.32 -19.46
C SER A 2 27.71 -30.49 -18.56
N ASP A 3 27.92 -31.12 -17.41
CA ASP A 3 26.93 -31.40 -16.38
C ASP A 3 26.52 -30.09 -15.68
N LEU A 4 25.37 -29.54 -16.08
CA LEU A 4 24.70 -28.42 -15.39
C LEU A 4 23.88 -28.98 -14.23
N SER A 5 24.55 -29.54 -13.23
CA SER A 5 23.93 -29.83 -11.94
C SER A 5 23.64 -28.50 -11.24
N HIS A 6 22.40 -28.01 -11.38
CA HIS A 6 21.88 -26.97 -10.50
C HIS A 6 21.98 -27.52 -9.07
N PRO A 7 22.64 -26.82 -8.12
CA PRO A 7 22.70 -27.28 -6.74
C PRO A 7 21.29 -27.29 -6.14
N CYS A 8 20.67 -28.47 -6.16
CA CYS A 8 19.41 -28.76 -5.52
C CYS A 8 19.66 -28.84 -4.01
N GLY A 9 19.66 -27.69 -3.34
CA GLY A 9 19.88 -27.68 -1.89
C GLY A 9 20.21 -26.32 -1.33
N ALA A 10 19.31 -25.35 -1.46
CA ALA A 10 19.38 -24.21 -0.55
C ALA A 10 19.32 -24.74 0.90
N PRO A 11 20.19 -24.29 1.81
CA PRO A 11 20.23 -24.79 3.18
C PRO A 11 18.86 -24.61 3.85
N ARG A 12 18.39 -25.65 4.55
CA ARG A 12 17.11 -25.63 5.27
C ARG A 12 17.13 -24.49 6.30
N ARG A 13 16.35 -23.45 6.05
CA ARG A 13 16.21 -22.32 6.97
C ARG A 13 14.92 -22.47 7.77
N SER A 14 15.03 -22.51 9.10
CA SER A 14 13.85 -22.45 9.97
C SER A 14 13.14 -21.10 9.78
N VAL A 15 11.80 -21.15 9.73
CA VAL A 15 10.96 -19.95 9.75
C VAL A 15 11.00 -19.38 11.18
N ARG A 16 11.75 -18.30 11.37
CA ARG A 16 11.82 -17.58 12.65
C ARG A 16 10.94 -16.34 12.57
N THR A 17 10.13 -16.12 13.60
CA THR A 17 9.16 -15.02 13.71
C THR A 17 9.39 -14.31 15.04
N ARG A 18 9.43 -12.97 15.03
CA ARG A 18 9.36 -12.14 16.24
C ARG A 18 7.89 -11.82 16.56
N ARG A 19 7.53 -11.67 17.84
CA ARG A 19 6.17 -11.26 18.21
C ARG A 19 5.99 -9.74 18.01
N VAL A 20 4.78 -9.32 17.66
CA VAL A 20 4.48 -7.91 17.39
C VAL A 20 4.67 -7.00 18.61
N ASP A 21 4.43 -7.53 19.82
CA ASP A 21 4.63 -6.82 21.09
C ASP A 21 6.10 -6.67 21.50
N GLU A 22 7.02 -7.29 20.75
CA GLU A 22 8.47 -7.14 20.91
C GLU A 22 9.08 -6.17 19.87
N CYS A 23 8.25 -5.54 19.03
CA CYS A 23 8.68 -4.59 18.01
C CYS A 23 8.46 -3.14 18.46
N ALA A 24 9.47 -2.29 18.29
CA ALA A 24 9.37 -0.87 18.57
C ALA A 24 8.96 -0.03 17.35
N THR A 25 9.10 -0.58 16.14
CA THR A 25 8.87 0.13 14.88
C THR A 25 8.15 -0.74 13.84
N LEU A 26 7.56 -0.08 12.85
CA LEU A 26 6.99 -0.76 11.68
C LEU A 26 8.05 -1.49 10.84
N ASP A 27 9.27 -0.95 10.76
CA ASP A 27 10.40 -1.62 10.09
C ASP A 27 10.69 -2.98 10.74
N GLU A 28 10.77 -3.02 12.08
CA GLU A 28 10.99 -4.26 12.81
C GLU A 28 9.86 -5.27 12.59
N LEU A 29 8.61 -4.80 12.53
CA LEU A 29 7.45 -5.64 12.25
C LEU A 29 7.55 -6.27 10.86
N PHE A 30 7.73 -5.48 9.81
CA PHE A 30 7.77 -5.99 8.43
C PHE A 30 8.95 -6.93 8.20
N ARG A 31 10.12 -6.64 8.79
CA ARG A 31 11.31 -7.49 8.62
C ARG A 31 11.24 -8.80 9.41
N ASN A 32 10.61 -8.81 10.60
CA ASN A 32 10.75 -9.92 11.56
C ASN A 32 9.48 -10.70 11.88
N CYS A 33 8.28 -10.14 11.68
CA CYS A 33 7.02 -10.79 12.07
C CYS A 33 6.37 -11.61 10.95
N LEU A 34 6.78 -11.40 9.69
CA LEU A 34 6.06 -11.91 8.51
C LEU A 34 6.93 -12.80 7.60
N PRO A 35 7.49 -13.94 8.09
CA PRO A 35 8.52 -14.67 7.35
C PRO A 35 8.02 -15.64 6.28
N ALA A 36 6.72 -15.96 6.22
CA ALA A 36 6.16 -17.00 5.34
C ALA A 36 4.82 -16.58 4.69
N PHE A 37 4.42 -17.31 3.64
CA PHE A 37 3.18 -17.09 2.87
C PHE A 37 2.99 -15.63 2.44
N GLY A 38 1.77 -15.08 2.53
CA GLY A 38 1.47 -13.68 2.18
C GLY A 38 2.34 -12.68 2.93
N GLY A 39 2.68 -12.98 4.19
CA GLY A 39 3.60 -12.16 4.97
C GLY A 39 5.00 -12.04 4.35
N ALA A 40 5.53 -13.12 3.78
CA ALA A 40 6.84 -13.10 3.12
C ALA A 40 6.85 -12.21 1.88
N TYR A 41 5.73 -12.14 1.15
CA TYR A 41 5.58 -11.20 0.04
C TYR A 41 5.55 -9.76 0.53
N LEU A 42 4.83 -9.48 1.62
CA LEU A 42 4.78 -8.13 2.20
C LEU A 42 6.17 -7.68 2.66
N ARG A 43 6.91 -8.52 3.39
CA ARG A 43 8.32 -8.26 3.76
C ARG A 43 9.19 -8.02 2.53
N ARG A 44 9.06 -8.87 1.50
CA ARG A 44 9.85 -8.74 0.28
C ARG A 44 9.58 -7.42 -0.44
N ILE A 45 8.32 -6.99 -0.54
CA ILE A 45 7.95 -5.71 -1.14
C ILE A 45 8.54 -4.56 -0.32
N TYR A 46 8.41 -4.61 1.01
CA TYR A 46 9.01 -3.63 1.92
C TYR A 46 10.53 -3.49 1.71
N ASP A 47 11.27 -4.60 1.68
CA ASP A 47 12.72 -4.59 1.45
C ASP A 47 13.11 -4.05 0.06
N ILE A 48 12.30 -4.34 -0.97
CA ILE A 48 12.52 -3.82 -2.33
C ILE A 48 12.34 -2.29 -2.36
N LEU A 49 11.29 -1.79 -1.72
CA LEU A 49 11.00 -0.35 -1.67
C LEU A 49 12.07 0.39 -0.85
N ASP A 50 12.45 -0.13 0.32
CA ASP A 50 13.53 0.41 1.16
C ASP A 50 14.84 0.53 0.37
N ARG A 51 15.20 -0.53 -0.36
CA ARG A 51 16.40 -0.52 -1.21
C ARG A 51 16.28 0.46 -2.38
N ALA A 52 15.13 0.54 -3.04
CA ALA A 52 14.91 1.46 -4.16
C ALA A 52 15.07 2.92 -3.70
N ILE A 53 14.47 3.25 -2.55
CA ILE A 53 14.60 4.57 -1.90
C ILE A 53 16.06 4.85 -1.54
N GLY A 54 16.73 3.90 -0.87
CA GLY A 54 18.15 4.06 -0.48
C GLY A 54 19.10 4.21 -1.68
N MET A 55 18.70 3.74 -2.86
CA MET A 55 19.43 3.92 -4.12
C MET A 55 19.06 5.20 -4.87
N GLY A 56 18.11 5.99 -4.38
CA GLY A 56 17.59 7.17 -5.08
C GLY A 56 16.84 6.82 -6.37
N CYS A 57 16.25 5.62 -6.46
CA CYS A 57 15.54 5.16 -7.64
C CYS A 57 14.14 5.81 -7.71
N PRO A 58 13.82 6.59 -8.76
CA PRO A 58 12.49 7.17 -8.91
C PRO A 58 11.43 6.08 -9.15
N LEU A 59 10.30 6.18 -8.45
CA LEU A 59 9.23 5.19 -8.49
C LEU A 59 8.06 5.66 -9.37
N THR A 60 7.40 4.71 -10.03
CA THR A 60 6.09 4.91 -10.67
C THR A 60 5.02 4.25 -9.81
N LEU A 61 3.96 4.99 -9.52
CA LEU A 61 2.82 4.52 -8.73
C LEU A 61 1.57 4.42 -9.61
N ALA A 62 0.82 3.33 -9.48
CA ALA A 62 -0.46 3.13 -10.15
C ALA A 62 -1.55 2.82 -9.12
N ILE A 63 -2.64 3.59 -9.13
CA ILE A 63 -3.73 3.47 -8.15
C ILE A 63 -5.11 3.61 -8.81
N ALA A 64 -6.12 2.99 -8.22
CA ALA A 64 -7.51 3.07 -8.67
C ALA A 64 -8.32 4.07 -7.83
N GLY A 65 -9.42 4.57 -8.41
CA GLY A 65 -10.38 5.49 -7.79
C GLY A 65 -10.77 5.22 -6.34
N PRO A 66 -11.01 3.96 -5.92
CA PRO A 66 -11.37 3.66 -4.53
C PRO A 66 -10.36 4.11 -3.47
N VAL A 67 -9.10 4.38 -3.84
CA VAL A 67 -8.06 4.88 -2.91
C VAL A 67 -8.48 6.21 -2.27
N THR A 68 -9.19 7.08 -2.98
CA THR A 68 -9.61 8.38 -2.42
C THR A 68 -10.86 8.27 -1.54
N VAL A 69 -11.91 7.58 -1.99
CA VAL A 69 -13.14 7.43 -1.19
C VAL A 69 -12.97 6.54 0.05
N SER A 70 -12.03 5.59 0.04
CA SER A 70 -11.72 4.75 1.21
C SER A 70 -10.82 5.42 2.26
N GLY A 71 -10.45 6.69 2.08
CA GLY A 71 -9.55 7.40 2.98
C GLY A 71 -8.06 7.02 2.84
N GLN A 72 -7.72 6.05 2.00
CA GLN A 72 -6.34 5.63 1.76
C GLN A 72 -5.45 6.75 1.20
N HIS A 73 -6.04 7.70 0.48
CA HIS A 73 -5.34 8.92 0.06
C HIS A 73 -4.71 9.68 1.25
N GLN A 74 -5.45 9.82 2.36
CA GLN A 74 -4.95 10.41 3.61
C GLN A 74 -4.03 9.46 4.38
N THR A 75 -4.39 8.18 4.45
CA THR A 75 -3.67 7.19 5.26
C THR A 75 -2.24 6.96 4.80
N TRP A 76 -2.00 6.91 3.48
CA TRP A 76 -0.67 6.55 2.97
C TRP A 76 -0.27 7.21 1.65
N LEU A 77 -1.18 7.52 0.74
CA LEU A 77 -0.79 8.00 -0.59
C LEU A 77 -0.27 9.44 -0.55
N ILE A 78 -0.98 10.38 0.09
CA ILE A 78 -0.51 11.77 0.22
C ILE A 78 0.84 11.81 0.94
N PRO A 79 1.00 11.21 2.14
CA PRO A 79 2.31 11.16 2.81
C PRO A 79 3.41 10.53 1.94
N LEU A 80 3.08 9.49 1.15
CA LEU A 80 4.03 8.86 0.23
C LEU A 80 4.43 9.79 -0.91
N LEU A 81 3.48 10.54 -1.50
CA LEU A 81 3.79 11.52 -2.55
C LEU A 81 4.66 12.66 -2.01
N GLU A 82 4.37 13.13 -0.79
CA GLU A 82 5.14 14.18 -0.11
C GLU A 82 6.61 13.81 0.17
N THR A 83 6.94 12.51 0.22
CA THR A 83 8.34 12.06 0.33
C THR A 83 9.20 12.40 -0.90
N GLY A 84 8.57 12.69 -2.05
CA GLY A 84 9.26 13.03 -3.29
C GLY A 84 9.86 11.85 -4.06
N TRP A 85 9.62 10.59 -3.65
CA TRP A 85 10.15 9.41 -4.34
C TRP A 85 9.35 8.97 -5.57
N ILE A 86 8.11 9.46 -5.73
CA ILE A 86 7.22 9.11 -6.85
C ILE A 86 7.42 10.10 -8.00
N ALA A 87 7.95 9.64 -9.12
CA ALA A 87 8.17 10.46 -10.32
C ALA A 87 6.97 10.46 -11.28
N TYR A 88 6.22 9.36 -11.32
CA TYR A 88 5.05 9.21 -12.19
C TYR A 88 3.89 8.59 -11.41
N LEU A 89 2.69 9.18 -11.56
CA LEU A 89 1.44 8.66 -11.02
C LEU A 89 0.49 8.34 -12.18
N SER A 90 0.06 7.07 -12.25
CA SER A 90 -0.99 6.63 -13.15
C SER A 90 -2.26 6.35 -12.34
N THR A 91 -3.38 6.95 -12.75
CA THR A 91 -4.62 6.80 -12.02
C THR A 91 -5.86 6.96 -12.91
N THR A 92 -7.01 6.60 -12.35
CA THR A 92 -8.33 6.89 -12.92
C THR A 92 -8.74 8.33 -12.57
N ASP A 93 -9.57 8.94 -13.40
CA ASP A 93 -10.18 10.25 -13.15
C ASP A 93 -10.82 10.38 -11.74
N ALA A 94 -11.37 9.27 -11.21
CA ALA A 94 -11.92 9.16 -9.87
C ALA A 94 -10.97 9.60 -8.75
N VAL A 95 -9.67 9.36 -8.87
CA VAL A 95 -8.75 9.87 -7.84
C VAL A 95 -8.72 11.40 -7.86
N CYS A 96 -8.69 12.02 -9.04
CA CYS A 96 -8.61 13.46 -9.19
C CYS A 96 -9.87 14.16 -8.65
N TYR A 97 -11.07 13.75 -9.08
CA TYR A 97 -12.28 14.47 -8.65
C TYR A 97 -12.70 14.16 -7.22
N HIS A 98 -12.48 12.93 -6.70
CA HIS A 98 -12.79 12.64 -5.30
C HIS A 98 -11.91 13.44 -4.32
N ASP A 99 -10.61 13.53 -4.60
CA ASP A 99 -9.67 14.31 -3.79
C ASP A 99 -9.90 15.82 -3.98
N GLY A 100 -10.16 16.25 -5.22
CA GLY A 100 -10.53 17.62 -5.54
C GLY A 100 -11.80 18.07 -4.81
N HIS A 101 -12.87 17.26 -4.81
CA HIS A 101 -14.10 17.58 -4.08
C HIS A 101 -13.87 17.68 -2.57
N ARG A 102 -13.01 16.84 -1.99
CA ARG A 102 -12.63 16.95 -0.56
C ARG A 102 -11.91 18.26 -0.23
N SER A 103 -11.27 18.89 -1.21
CA SER A 103 -10.56 20.16 -1.05
C SER A 103 -11.48 21.39 -1.18
N LEU A 104 -12.78 21.20 -1.44
CA LEU A 104 -13.75 22.29 -1.56
C LEU A 104 -14.36 22.64 -0.20
N ASP A 105 -14.21 23.90 0.22
CA ASP A 105 -14.72 24.41 1.51
C ASP A 105 -16.24 24.62 1.52
N GLU A 106 -16.87 24.73 0.34
CA GLU A 106 -18.30 25.02 0.16
C GLU A 106 -19.25 23.98 0.81
N HIS A 107 -18.74 22.81 1.17
CA HIS A 107 -19.52 21.71 1.77
C HIS A 107 -19.09 21.36 3.21
N GLY A 108 -18.46 22.29 3.94
CA GLY A 108 -18.08 22.05 5.35
C GLY A 108 -16.90 21.08 5.54
N GLY A 109 -16.10 20.87 4.48
CA GLY A 109 -14.82 20.15 4.52
C GLY A 109 -14.89 18.61 4.47
N HIS A 110 -16.09 18.01 4.53
CA HIS A 110 -16.25 16.55 4.57
C HIS A 110 -17.38 16.04 3.66
N PRO A 111 -17.19 16.04 2.32
CA PRO A 111 -18.25 15.70 1.35
C PRO A 111 -18.47 14.21 1.11
N VAL A 112 -17.70 13.32 1.77
CA VAL A 112 -17.80 11.87 1.59
C VAL A 112 -18.23 11.25 2.91
N HIS A 113 -19.36 10.54 2.88
CA HIS A 113 -19.97 9.91 4.04
C HIS A 113 -19.90 8.39 3.95
N GLU A 114 -19.80 7.74 5.10
CA GLU A 114 -19.92 6.29 5.20
C GLU A 114 -21.38 5.87 4.91
N VAL A 115 -21.54 4.81 4.12
CA VAL A 115 -22.83 4.18 3.85
C VAL A 115 -22.78 2.71 4.25
N SER A 116 -23.92 2.13 4.59
CA SER A 116 -24.00 0.70 4.92
C SER A 116 -23.65 -0.15 3.71
N ILE A 117 -22.77 -1.15 3.87
CA ILE A 117 -22.49 -2.14 2.80
C ILE A 117 -23.69 -3.07 2.49
N HIS A 118 -24.79 -2.91 3.22
CA HIS A 118 -26.04 -3.65 3.04
C HIS A 118 -27.21 -2.72 2.69
N SER A 119 -26.95 -1.47 2.30
CA SER A 119 -27.99 -0.53 1.85
C SER A 119 -28.61 -0.96 0.53
N ASP A 120 -29.81 -0.43 0.28
CA ASP A 120 -30.47 -0.53 -1.02
C ASP A 120 -30.08 0.66 -1.90
N ASP A 121 -29.39 0.36 -3.01
CA ASP A 121 -28.96 1.38 -3.98
C ASP A 121 -30.15 2.15 -4.60
N ALA A 122 -31.33 1.53 -4.69
CA ALA A 122 -32.52 2.19 -5.19
C ALA A 122 -33.04 3.23 -4.19
N ALA A 123 -33.04 2.90 -2.90
CA ALA A 123 -33.42 3.84 -1.86
C ALA A 123 -32.44 5.02 -1.77
N LEU A 124 -31.12 4.75 -1.82
CA LEU A 124 -30.08 5.79 -1.83
C LEU A 124 -30.18 6.73 -3.02
N ARG A 125 -30.75 6.28 -4.13
CA ARG A 125 -30.97 7.11 -5.32
C ARG A 125 -32.12 8.11 -5.14
N GLU A 126 -33.03 7.86 -4.21
CA GLU A 126 -34.21 8.71 -3.95
C GLU A 126 -33.97 9.77 -2.87
N GLU A 127 -32.85 9.70 -2.14
CA GLU A 127 -32.39 10.71 -1.17
C GLU A 127 -31.85 11.99 -1.84
#